data_AF-A0A645C543-F1
#
_entry.id   AF-A0A645C543-F1
#
_cell.length_a   1.000
_cell.length_b   1.000
_cell.length_c   1.000
_cell.angle_alpha   90.00
_cell.angle_beta   90.00
_cell.angle_gamma   90.00
#
_symmetry.space_group_name_H-M   'P 1'
#
loop_
_entity.id
_entity.type
_entity.pdbx_description
1 polymer ?
#
loop_
_entity_poly.entity_id
_entity_poly.type
_entity_poly.pdbx_seq_one_letter_code
_entity_poly.pdbx_strand_id
1 'polypeptide(L)'
;MPQNQQMRDLVAQMKLIPVESQVKGKRILFCDDSIVRGTQMRETVAQLLELGAAEVHMCSASPPLLFGCKYLNFSRSRSELDLAARRAIQHLEHGAELTPEILEKYFNVYGEPYRQMVEEVRRELNLSTLHYQTLEGLLAAIGLPEDKVCTYCWNGRE
;
A
#
# COMPACT_ATOMS: atom_id res chain seq x y z
N MET A 1 21.79 10.96 -4.79
CA MET A 1 20.79 10.46 -5.77
C MET A 1 20.97 11.19 -7.08
N PRO A 2 20.78 10.54 -8.25
CA PRO A 2 20.88 11.19 -9.55
C PRO A 2 19.97 12.42 -9.62
N GLN A 3 20.47 13.53 -10.17
CA GLN A 3 19.72 14.77 -10.30
C GLN A 3 18.72 14.72 -11.46
N ASN A 4 19.01 13.95 -12.51
CA ASN A 4 18.15 13.75 -13.67
C ASN A 4 17.03 12.74 -13.36
N GLN A 5 15.78 13.13 -13.63
CA GLN A 5 14.60 12.29 -13.41
C GLN A 5 14.63 11.00 -14.23
N GLN A 6 15.03 11.07 -15.51
CA GLN A 6 15.11 9.88 -16.38
C GLN A 6 16.09 8.83 -15.85
N MET A 7 17.22 9.28 -15.28
CA MET A 7 18.19 8.40 -14.64
C MET A 7 17.65 7.80 -13.33
N ARG A 8 16.77 8.50 -12.62
CA ARG A 8 16.11 7.95 -11.42
C ARG A 8 15.11 6.86 -11.79
N ASP A 9 14.34 7.09 -12.85
CA ASP A 9 13.34 6.14 -13.35
C ASP A 9 14.03 4.86 -13.87
N LEU A 10 15.12 5.00 -14.62
CA LEU A 10 15.93 3.86 -15.07
C LEU A 10 16.51 3.06 -13.89
N VAL A 11 17.07 3.73 -12.88
CA VAL A 11 17.60 3.05 -11.68
C VAL A 11 16.48 2.36 -10.89
N ALA A 12 15.26 2.90 -10.88
CA ALA A 12 14.12 2.24 -10.26
C ALA A 12 13.73 0.95 -11.02
N GLN A 13 13.71 0.99 -12.35
CA GLN A 13 13.47 -0.18 -13.20
C GLN A 13 14.54 -1.28 -13.05
N MET A 14 15.77 -0.91 -12.70
CA MET A 14 16.84 -1.88 -12.47
C MET A 14 16.69 -2.68 -11.17
N LYS A 15 15.81 -2.26 -10.24
CA LYS A 15 15.61 -2.98 -8.97
C LYS A 15 14.84 -4.29 -9.15
N LEU A 16 13.91 -4.33 -10.09
CA LEU A 16 13.06 -5.49 -10.36
C LEU A 16 12.99 -5.69 -11.88
N ILE A 17 13.73 -6.70 -12.35
CA ILE A 17 13.76 -7.04 -13.78
C ILE A 17 12.82 -8.23 -14.01
N PRO A 18 11.72 -8.05 -14.74
CA PRO A 18 10.78 -9.13 -15.01
C PRO A 18 11.40 -10.17 -15.96
N VAL A 19 11.13 -11.44 -15.68
CA VAL A 19 11.51 -12.56 -16.57
C VAL A 19 10.33 -12.87 -17.47
N GLU A 20 10.36 -12.41 -18.72
CA GLU A 20 9.21 -12.46 -19.66
C GLU A 20 8.55 -13.85 -19.76
N SER A 21 9.35 -14.92 -19.78
CA SER A 21 8.86 -16.31 -19.85
C SER A 21 8.03 -16.74 -18.62
N GLN A 22 8.18 -16.04 -17.49
CA GLN A 22 7.41 -16.25 -16.27
C GLN A 22 6.20 -15.30 -16.15
N VAL A 23 6.08 -14.32 -17.04
CA VAL A 23 5.05 -13.28 -16.99
C VAL A 23 3.94 -13.54 -18.01
N LYS A 24 4.31 -13.82 -19.26
CA LYS A 24 3.37 -13.88 -20.39
C LYS A 24 2.26 -14.91 -20.18
N GLY A 25 1.01 -14.46 -20.22
CA GLY A 25 -0.21 -15.24 -20.05
C GLY A 25 -0.44 -15.77 -18.64
N LYS A 26 0.35 -15.34 -17.64
CA LYS A 26 0.24 -15.80 -16.25
C LYS A 26 -0.59 -14.86 -15.41
N ARG A 27 -1.24 -15.42 -14.39
CA ARG A 27 -1.84 -14.65 -13.28
C ARG A 27 -0.79 -14.58 -12.17
N ILE A 28 -0.42 -13.37 -11.79
CA ILE A 28 0.70 -13.09 -10.88
C ILE A 28 0.15 -12.62 -9.55
N LEU A 29 0.69 -13.13 -8.44
CA LEU A 29 0.42 -12.62 -7.09
C LEU A 29 1.70 -11.99 -6.54
N PHE A 30 1.64 -10.70 -6.23
CA PHE A 30 2.65 -10.01 -5.44
C PHE A 30 2.35 -10.16 -3.95
N CYS A 31 3.33 -10.65 -3.21
CA CYS A 31 3.34 -10.58 -1.75
C CYS A 31 4.45 -9.59 -1.37
N ASP A 32 4.07 -8.46 -0.80
CA ASP A 32 5.01 -7.42 -0.36
C ASP A 32 4.81 -7.11 1.12
N ASP A 33 5.81 -6.52 1.76
CA ASP A 33 5.77 -6.23 3.19
C ASP A 33 4.66 -5.22 3.54
N SER A 34 4.51 -4.17 2.74
CA SER A 34 3.64 -3.04 3.00
C SER A 34 3.45 -2.17 1.76
N ILE A 35 2.35 -1.42 1.74
CA ILE A 35 2.11 -0.37 0.74
C ILE A 35 2.23 0.99 1.44
N VAL A 36 3.38 1.65 1.27
CA VAL A 36 3.59 3.02 1.76
C VAL A 36 3.03 4.02 0.75
N ARG A 37 3.78 4.32 -0.32
CA ARG A 37 3.36 5.25 -1.38
C ARG A 37 2.75 4.55 -2.59
N GLY A 38 3.21 3.33 -2.88
CA GLY A 38 2.76 2.51 -4.00
C GLY A 38 3.27 2.91 -5.39
N THR A 39 4.05 3.99 -5.53
CA THR A 39 4.48 4.52 -6.85
C THR A 39 5.32 3.51 -7.64
N GLN A 40 6.33 2.91 -7.00
CA GLN A 40 7.17 1.89 -7.64
C GLN A 40 6.36 0.64 -8.01
N MET A 41 5.45 0.21 -7.13
CA MET A 41 4.59 -0.95 -7.37
C MET A 41 3.69 -0.73 -8.59
N ARG A 42 3.07 0.44 -8.73
CA ARG A 42 2.25 0.79 -9.89
C ARG A 42 3.01 0.66 -11.21
N GLU A 43 4.25 1.12 -11.24
CA GLU A 43 5.12 1.01 -12.43
C GLU A 43 5.46 -0.45 -12.74
N THR A 44 5.79 -1.25 -11.71
CA THR A 44 6.06 -2.69 -11.87
C THR A 44 4.83 -3.44 -12.37
N VAL A 45 3.64 -3.16 -11.84
CA VAL A 45 2.38 -3.77 -12.27
C VAL A 45 2.09 -3.42 -13.74
N ALA A 46 2.25 -2.15 -14.12
CA ALA A 46 2.08 -1.72 -15.51
C ALA A 46 3.05 -2.46 -16.45
N GLN A 47 4.33 -2.56 -16.09
CA GLN A 47 5.33 -3.28 -16.88
C GLN A 47 4.97 -4.77 -17.07
N LEU A 48 4.44 -5.43 -16.04
CA LEU A 48 4.04 -6.83 -16.14
C LEU A 48 2.83 -7.03 -17.04
N LEU A 49 1.86 -6.11 -16.99
CA LEU A 49 0.72 -6.13 -17.89
C LEU A 49 1.16 -5.88 -19.35
N GLU A 50 2.10 -4.96 -19.59
CA GLU A 50 2.70 -4.71 -20.91
C GLU A 50 3.43 -5.94 -21.46
N LEU A 51 4.09 -6.72 -20.61
CA LEU A 51 4.72 -8.01 -20.96
C LEU A 51 3.71 -9.15 -21.14
N GLY A 52 2.41 -8.87 -20.99
CA GLY A 52 1.32 -9.79 -21.27
C GLY A 52 0.90 -10.66 -20.09
N ALA A 53 1.10 -10.23 -18.85
CA ALA A 53 0.44 -10.85 -17.70
C ALA A 53 -1.08 -10.84 -17.90
N ALA A 54 -1.75 -11.94 -17.53
CA ALA A 54 -3.21 -12.05 -17.63
C ALA A 54 -3.91 -11.26 -16.52
N GLU A 55 -3.41 -11.39 -15.29
CA GLU A 55 -3.91 -10.69 -14.09
C GLU A 55 -2.73 -10.43 -13.15
N VAL A 56 -2.80 -9.34 -12.38
CA VAL A 56 -1.79 -9.00 -11.36
C VAL A 56 -2.49 -8.68 -10.05
N HIS A 57 -2.39 -9.59 -9.10
CA HIS A 57 -2.99 -9.49 -7.77
C HIS A 57 -1.94 -9.09 -6.74
N MET A 58 -2.36 -8.50 -5.63
CA MET A 58 -1.46 -8.17 -4.52
C MET A 58 -2.04 -8.57 -3.17
N CYS A 59 -1.16 -9.08 -2.30
CA CYS A 59 -1.38 -9.27 -0.88
C CYS A 59 -0.30 -8.49 -0.10
N SER A 60 -0.70 -7.43 0.59
CA SER A 60 0.16 -6.71 1.52
C SER A 60 0.22 -7.46 2.85
N ALA A 61 1.43 -7.82 3.30
CA ALA A 61 1.63 -8.51 4.59
C ALA A 61 1.39 -7.60 5.81
N SER A 62 1.28 -6.28 5.59
CA SER A 62 0.92 -5.28 6.58
C SER A 62 -0.49 -4.72 6.32
N PRO A 63 -1.24 -4.31 7.35
CA PRO A 63 -2.45 -3.50 7.18
C PRO A 63 -2.16 -2.16 6.50
N PRO A 64 -3.20 -1.46 6.00
CA PRO A 64 -3.04 -0.14 5.40
C PRO A 64 -2.43 0.86 6.39
N LEU A 65 -1.41 1.58 5.93
CA LEU A 65 -0.76 2.63 6.73
C LEU A 65 -1.61 3.91 6.66
N LEU A 66 -2.13 4.33 7.81
CA LEU A 66 -3.02 5.50 7.93
C LEU A 66 -2.38 6.65 8.69
N PHE A 67 -1.31 6.38 9.44
CA PHE A 67 -0.61 7.38 10.25
C PHE A 67 0.89 7.35 9.98
N GLY A 68 1.51 8.53 10.02
CA GLY A 68 2.96 8.66 10.05
C GLY A 68 3.51 8.11 11.37
N CYS A 69 4.61 7.35 11.32
CA CYS A 69 5.20 6.84 12.55
C CYS A 69 5.80 7.97 13.39
N LYS A 70 5.52 7.93 14.69
CA LYS A 70 6.06 8.89 15.68
C LYS A 70 7.55 8.66 15.96
N TYR A 71 8.03 7.43 15.81
CA TYR A 71 9.38 7.03 16.18
C TYR A 71 10.35 6.98 14.99
N LEU A 72 9.83 6.78 13.78
CA LEU A 72 10.63 6.58 12.57
C LEU A 72 10.06 7.38 11.39
N ASN A 73 10.94 7.89 10.54
CA ASN A 73 10.53 8.49 9.27
C ASN A 73 10.65 7.46 8.14
N PHE A 74 9.53 6.89 7.71
CA PHE A 74 9.49 5.98 6.56
C PHE A 74 9.48 6.71 5.20
N SER A 75 9.28 8.03 5.21
CA SER A 75 9.09 8.86 4.03
C SER A 75 10.03 10.08 4.07
N ARG A 76 10.46 10.54 2.89
CA ARG A 76 11.24 11.79 2.77
C ARG A 76 10.40 13.03 3.05
N SER A 77 9.09 12.94 2.86
CA SER A 77 8.14 13.98 3.21
C SER A 77 7.41 13.57 4.48
N ARG A 78 7.08 14.57 5.31
CA ARG A 78 6.31 14.39 6.54
C ARG A 78 4.80 14.38 6.29
N SER A 79 4.36 14.51 5.04
CA SER A 79 2.94 14.49 4.70
C SER A 79 2.41 13.06 4.78
N GLU A 80 1.38 12.86 5.61
CA GLU A 80 0.66 11.58 5.66
C GLU A 80 -0.12 11.30 4.36
N LEU A 81 -0.36 12.32 3.54
CA LEU A 81 -0.91 12.15 2.18
C LEU A 81 0.08 11.49 1.21
N ASP A 82 1.32 11.23 1.63
CA ASP A 82 2.20 10.32 0.88
C ASP A 82 1.72 8.85 0.98
N LEU A 83 0.93 8.50 2.00
CA LEU A 83 0.44 7.14 2.20
C LEU A 83 -0.70 6.84 1.22
N ALA A 84 -0.63 5.70 0.54
CA ALA A 84 -1.61 5.32 -0.48
C ALA A 84 -3.03 5.24 0.09
N ALA A 85 -3.18 4.64 1.27
CA ALA A 85 -4.47 4.55 1.94
C ALA A 85 -5.02 5.93 2.34
N ARG A 86 -4.18 6.86 2.82
CA ARG A 86 -4.59 8.24 3.11
C ARG A 86 -5.08 9.00 1.88
N ARG A 87 -4.40 8.85 0.73
CA ARG A 87 -4.86 9.47 -0.52
C ARG A 87 -6.21 8.91 -0.97
N ALA A 88 -6.37 7.59 -0.92
CA ALA A 88 -7.62 6.92 -1.21
C ALA A 88 -8.76 7.44 -0.32
N ILE A 89 -8.53 7.54 1.00
CA ILE A 89 -9.53 8.10 1.93
C ILE A 89 -9.82 9.56 1.59
N GLN A 90 -8.80 10.39 1.34
CA GLN A 90 -9.01 11.79 0.98
C GLN A 90 -9.85 11.93 -0.29
N HIS A 91 -9.64 11.07 -1.28
CA HIS A 91 -10.44 11.07 -2.50
C HIS A 91 -11.90 10.67 -2.21
N LEU A 92 -12.12 9.61 -1.42
CA LEU A 92 -13.46 9.16 -1.02
C LEU A 92 -14.22 10.18 -0.18
N GLU A 93 -13.51 10.95 0.65
CA GLU A 93 -14.06 12.04 1.46
C GLU A 93 -14.03 13.39 0.70
N HIS A 94 -13.93 13.36 -0.63
CA HIS A 94 -14.03 14.53 -1.53
C HIS A 94 -13.06 15.67 -1.22
N GLY A 95 -11.83 15.33 -0.81
CA GLY A 95 -10.79 16.30 -0.48
C GLY A 95 -10.91 16.92 0.91
N ALA A 96 -11.81 16.41 1.76
CA ALA A 96 -11.92 16.85 3.14
C ALA A 96 -10.61 16.67 3.93
N GLU A 97 -10.44 17.48 4.97
CA GLU A 97 -9.39 17.28 5.96
C GLU A 97 -9.65 15.96 6.71
N LEU A 98 -8.62 15.12 6.80
CA LEU A 98 -8.74 13.79 7.39
C LEU A 98 -8.49 13.83 8.90
N THR A 99 -9.56 14.11 9.65
CA THR A 99 -9.52 14.06 11.11
C THR A 99 -9.48 12.61 11.62
N PRO A 100 -9.02 12.37 12.87
CA PRO A 100 -9.05 11.03 13.47
C PRO A 100 -10.42 10.34 13.41
N GLU A 101 -11.51 11.10 13.61
CA GLU A 101 -12.88 10.57 13.58
C GLU A 101 -13.29 10.09 12.19
N ILE A 102 -12.78 10.73 11.13
CA ILE A 102 -12.97 10.27 9.75
C ILE A 102 -12.18 8.98 9.53
N LEU A 103 -10.92 8.93 9.98
CA LEU A 103 -10.05 7.77 9.80
C LEU A 103 -10.57 6.53 10.51
N GLU A 104 -11.17 6.67 11.69
CA GLU A 104 -11.76 5.56 12.46
C GLU A 104 -12.80 4.77 11.66
N LYS A 105 -13.52 5.41 10.73
CA LYS A 105 -14.49 4.74 9.84
C LYS A 105 -13.84 3.65 8.99
N TYR A 106 -12.54 3.79 8.72
CA TYR A 106 -11.75 2.90 7.88
C TYR A 106 -10.98 1.85 8.69
N PHE A 107 -11.18 1.72 10.01
CA PHE A 107 -10.47 0.69 10.79
C PHE A 107 -11.17 -0.68 10.74
N ASN A 108 -12.48 -0.71 10.49
CA ASN A 108 -13.23 -1.95 10.40
C ASN A 108 -13.00 -2.62 9.03
N VAL A 109 -12.22 -3.69 9.01
CA VAL A 109 -11.88 -4.44 7.79
C VAL A 109 -13.08 -5.06 7.06
N TYR A 110 -14.22 -5.22 7.76
CA TYR A 110 -15.48 -5.70 7.19
C TYR A 110 -16.42 -4.55 6.78
N GLY A 111 -16.08 -3.32 7.13
CA GLY A 111 -16.87 -2.13 6.85
C GLY A 111 -16.86 -1.77 5.36
N GLU A 112 -17.95 -1.14 4.90
CA GLU A 112 -18.02 -0.57 3.56
C GLU A 112 -16.92 0.49 3.30
N PRO A 113 -16.64 1.44 4.22
CA PRO A 113 -15.59 2.44 3.99
C PRO A 113 -14.21 1.82 3.76
N TYR A 114 -13.84 0.81 4.55
CA TYR A 114 -12.58 0.09 4.35
C TYR A 114 -12.51 -0.59 2.97
N ARG A 115 -13.57 -1.30 2.56
CA ARG A 115 -13.61 -1.95 1.25
C ARG A 115 -13.48 -0.95 0.11
N GLN A 116 -14.13 0.22 0.22
CA GLN A 116 -14.00 1.29 -0.75
C GLN A 116 -12.59 1.87 -0.81
N MET A 117 -11.94 2.08 0.34
CA MET A 117 -10.54 2.50 0.38
C MET A 117 -9.62 1.45 -0.27
N VAL A 118 -9.78 0.16 0.04
CA VAL A 118 -8.96 -0.89 -0.59
C VAL A 118 -9.17 -0.91 -2.10
N GLU A 119 -10.41 -0.76 -2.56
CA GLU A 119 -10.74 -0.71 -3.98
C GLU A 119 -10.14 0.51 -4.68
N GLU A 120 -10.12 1.66 -4.01
CA GLU A 120 -9.49 2.88 -4.53
C GLU A 120 -7.97 2.71 -4.64
N VAL A 121 -7.31 2.15 -3.61
CA VAL A 121 -5.88 1.85 -3.70
C VAL A 121 -5.59 0.81 -4.79
N ARG A 122 -6.42 -0.22 -4.93
CA ARG A 122 -6.30 -1.22 -6.00
C ARG A 122 -6.28 -0.55 -7.38
N ARG A 123 -7.20 0.39 -7.61
CA ARG A 123 -7.30 1.17 -8.86
C ARG A 123 -6.08 2.05 -9.08
N GLU A 124 -5.64 2.79 -8.05
CA GLU A 124 -4.43 3.61 -8.12
C GLU A 124 -3.20 2.80 -8.55
N LEU A 125 -3.09 1.54 -8.08
CA LEU A 125 -1.97 0.65 -8.36
C LEU A 125 -2.15 -0.21 -9.62
N ASN A 126 -3.28 -0.09 -10.32
CA ASN A 126 -3.61 -0.88 -11.51
C ASN A 126 -3.61 -2.40 -11.29
N LEU A 127 -4.00 -2.85 -10.10
CA LEU A 127 -4.03 -4.27 -9.71
C LEU A 127 -5.35 -4.92 -10.08
N SER A 128 -5.37 -6.21 -10.43
CA SER A 128 -6.59 -7.00 -10.63
C SER A 128 -7.36 -7.21 -9.31
N THR A 129 -6.65 -7.56 -8.23
CA THR A 129 -7.20 -7.57 -6.86
C THR A 129 -6.14 -7.10 -5.86
N LEU A 130 -6.60 -6.57 -4.72
CA LEU A 130 -5.74 -6.14 -3.61
C LEU A 130 -6.33 -6.64 -2.30
N HIS A 131 -5.49 -7.30 -1.51
CA HIS A 131 -5.79 -7.67 -0.13
C HIS A 131 -4.72 -7.13 0.80
N TYR A 132 -5.14 -6.71 1.98
CA TYR A 132 -4.26 -6.35 3.08
C TYR A 132 -4.40 -7.38 4.19
N GLN A 133 -3.29 -7.66 4.86
CA GLN A 133 -3.33 -8.33 6.17
C GLN A 133 -4.15 -7.49 7.16
N THR A 134 -4.88 -8.16 8.04
CA THR A 134 -5.63 -7.53 9.12
C THR A 134 -4.71 -7.15 10.27
N LEU A 135 -5.04 -6.10 11.03
CA LEU A 135 -4.26 -5.76 12.23
C LEU A 135 -4.27 -6.89 13.25
N GLU A 136 -5.43 -7.53 13.45
CA GLU A 136 -5.58 -8.71 14.30
C GLU A 136 -4.67 -9.86 13.85
N GLY A 137 -4.68 -10.19 12.55
CA GLY A 137 -3.83 -11.24 11.98
C GLY A 137 -2.34 -10.92 12.10
N LEU A 138 -1.97 -9.64 11.95
CA LEU A 138 -0.58 -9.20 12.16
C LEU A 138 -0.16 -9.37 13.63
N LEU A 139 -0.98 -8.90 14.58
CA LEU A 139 -0.70 -9.04 16.02
C LEU A 139 -0.61 -10.52 16.43
N ALA A 140 -1.53 -11.36 15.93
CA ALA A 140 -1.51 -12.79 16.14
C ALA A 140 -0.22 -13.43 15.60
N ALA A 141 0.27 -13.00 14.43
CA ALA A 141 1.52 -13.48 13.85
C ALA A 141 2.77 -13.02 14.63
N ILE A 142 2.75 -11.81 15.22
CA ILE A 142 3.81 -11.32 16.11
C ILE A 142 3.85 -12.14 17.40
N GLY A 143 2.69 -12.55 17.92
CA GLY A 143 2.59 -13.40 19.10
C GLY A 143 2.85 -12.68 20.44
N LEU A 144 2.82 -11.35 20.44
CA LEU A 144 2.92 -10.52 21.64
C LEU A 144 1.54 -9.96 22.02
N PRO A 145 1.31 -9.65 23.31
CA PRO A 145 0.13 -8.91 23.73
C PRO A 145 0.02 -7.55 23.03
N GLU A 146 -1.22 -7.11 22.72
CA GLU A 146 -1.47 -5.85 22.01
C GLU A 146 -0.86 -4.64 22.76
N ASP A 147 -0.92 -4.62 24.09
CA ASP A 147 -0.32 -3.56 24.94
C ASP A 147 1.22 -3.54 24.94
N LYS A 148 1.86 -4.47 24.22
CA LYS A 148 3.31 -4.55 24.02
C LYS A 148 3.72 -4.26 22.58
N VAL A 149 2.78 -3.96 21.69
CA VAL A 149 3.03 -3.69 20.28
C VAL A 149 2.45 -2.33 19.93
N CYS A 150 3.32 -1.38 19.56
CA CYS A 150 2.86 -0.10 19.03
C CYS A 150 2.11 -0.34 17.71
N THR A 151 0.84 0.06 17.65
CA THR A 151 -0.01 -0.07 16.46
C THR A 151 -0.27 1.26 15.74
N TYR A 152 0.44 2.31 16.15
CA TYR A 152 0.14 3.70 15.80
C TYR A 152 -0.01 3.92 14.28
N CYS A 153 0.87 3.32 13.48
CA CYS A 153 0.86 3.47 12.02
C CYS A 153 -0.45 3.03 11.35
N TRP A 154 -1.19 2.12 11.98
CA TRP A 154 -2.42 1.52 11.43
C TRP A 154 -3.69 2.09 12.06
N ASN A 155 -3.69 2.33 13.38
CA ASN A 155 -4.90 2.71 14.12
C ASN A 155 -4.73 3.96 15.03
N GLY A 156 -3.57 4.60 15.04
CA GLY A 156 -3.29 5.78 15.86
C GLY A 156 -3.11 5.51 17.36
N ARG A 157 -3.03 4.25 17.80
CA ARG A 157 -2.88 3.85 19.21
C ARG A 157 -1.45 3.46 19.57
N GLU A 158 -1.04 3.74 20.80
CA GLU A 158 0.26 3.36 21.39
C GLU A 158 0.09 2.20 22.38
#